data_AF-A0A0J8DSZ9-F1
#
_entry.id   AF-A0A0J8DSZ9-F1
#
_cell.length_a   1.000
_cell.length_b   1.000
_cell.length_c   1.000
_cell.angle_alpha   90.00
_cell.angle_beta   90.00
_cell.angle_gamma   90.00
#
_symmetry.space_group_name_H-M   'P 1'
#
loop_
_entity.id
_entity.type
_entity.pdbx_description
1 polymer ?
#
loop_
_entity_poly.entity_id
_entity_poly.type
_entity_poly.pdbx_seq_one_letter_code
_entity_poly.pdbx_strand_id
1 'polypeptide(L)'
;EGSGRTNGVTGPPAVSPTNTGTAPPVGLATGRETNFKAAESGACRADNCKLPDCFCAGTSIPGGLTREQTPQFIMLTFDDYLSETIWTGLIDDLIHKTTARDATGCGPRLTFYLQNDLTDYYLADNAYAAGSEIAIHTIDHRNPSAFSADEWAKTMYGSVKYTAAATSIPEGAMVGGRAPWLIYSDNMLAGDYKGGFLYDSSIVERHDSLRPHNSYVDMTTKVGQWLWPYTLDFGIQQIVS
;
A
#
# COMPACT_ATOMS: atom_id res chain seq x y z
N GLU A 1 -42.66 40.41 5.31
CA GLU A 1 -41.31 40.38 4.70
C GLU A 1 -40.38 39.60 5.62
N GLY A 2 -39.52 38.73 5.07
CA GLY A 2 -38.52 38.00 5.85
C GLY A 2 -38.42 36.50 5.54
N SER A 3 -38.22 36.15 4.26
CA SER A 3 -37.92 34.78 3.81
C SER A 3 -36.48 34.39 4.19
N GLY A 4 -36.30 33.41 5.06
CA GLY A 4 -35.01 32.79 5.34
C GLY A 4 -34.56 31.91 4.17
N ARG A 5 -33.45 32.29 3.52
CA ARG A 5 -32.75 31.44 2.54
C ARG A 5 -31.88 30.43 3.30
N THR A 6 -32.22 29.15 3.21
CA THR A 6 -31.28 28.06 3.48
C THR A 6 -30.44 27.85 2.22
N ASN A 7 -29.16 28.19 2.28
CA ASN A 7 -28.20 27.82 1.24
C ASN A 7 -27.92 26.32 1.40
N GLY A 8 -28.52 25.52 0.52
CA GLY A 8 -28.16 24.11 0.36
C GLY A 8 -26.74 24.01 -0.18
N VAL A 9 -25.81 23.58 0.67
CA VAL A 9 -24.49 23.11 0.22
C VAL A 9 -24.72 21.74 -0.41
N THR A 10 -24.81 21.69 -1.73
CA THR A 10 -24.77 20.43 -2.47
C THR A 10 -23.35 19.89 -2.38
N GLY A 11 -23.16 18.83 -1.59
CA GLY A 11 -21.92 18.06 -1.60
C GLY A 11 -21.63 17.52 -3.01
N PRO A 12 -20.36 17.21 -3.33
CA PRO A 12 -20.00 16.61 -4.60
C PRO A 12 -20.81 15.31 -4.80
N PRO A 13 -21.19 14.99 -6.06
CA PRO A 13 -21.95 13.78 -6.34
C PRO A 13 -21.16 12.56 -5.84
N ALA A 14 -21.86 11.64 -5.17
CA ALA A 14 -21.31 10.37 -4.74
C ALA A 14 -20.71 9.66 -5.97
N VAL A 15 -19.39 9.49 -5.96
CA VAL A 15 -18.71 8.63 -6.92
C VAL A 15 -19.17 7.21 -6.63
N SER A 16 -19.92 6.63 -7.57
CA SER A 16 -20.36 5.24 -7.48
C SER A 16 -19.13 4.32 -7.40
N PRO A 17 -19.09 3.32 -6.50
CA PRO A 17 -17.91 2.48 -6.29
C PRO A 17 -17.72 1.42 -7.41
N THR A 18 -18.24 1.65 -8.61
CA THR A 18 -18.34 0.63 -9.66
C THR A 18 -17.09 0.50 -10.54
N ASN A 19 -16.00 1.20 -10.23
CA ASN A 19 -14.70 0.93 -10.83
C ASN A 19 -13.74 0.34 -9.79
N THR A 20 -14.13 -0.78 -9.20
CA THR A 20 -13.12 -1.73 -8.72
C THR A 20 -12.47 -2.31 -9.97
N GLY A 21 -11.41 -1.67 -10.45
CA GLY A 21 -10.39 -2.40 -11.19
C GLY A 21 -9.96 -3.50 -10.23
N THR A 22 -10.54 -4.69 -10.39
CA THR A 22 -10.18 -5.84 -9.55
C THR A 22 -8.70 -6.05 -9.77
N ALA A 23 -7.90 -5.80 -8.72
CA ALA A 23 -6.51 -6.20 -8.72
C ALA A 23 -6.43 -7.64 -9.24
N PRO A 24 -5.48 -7.96 -10.14
CA PRO A 24 -5.33 -9.34 -10.58
C PRO A 24 -5.22 -10.23 -9.35
N PRO A 25 -5.87 -11.41 -9.36
CA PRO A 25 -5.84 -12.28 -8.20
C PRO A 25 -4.38 -12.60 -7.84
N VAL A 26 -4.06 -12.38 -6.56
CA VAL A 26 -2.75 -12.73 -5.99
C VAL A 26 -2.55 -14.22 -6.20
N GLY A 27 -1.43 -14.59 -6.81
CA GLY A 27 -1.27 -15.90 -7.41
C GLY A 27 0.01 -16.03 -8.22
N LEU A 28 0.74 -17.13 -7.99
CA LEU A 28 1.77 -17.57 -8.92
C LEU A 28 1.09 -18.01 -10.23
N ALA A 29 1.04 -17.12 -11.22
CA ALA A 29 0.49 -17.46 -12.53
C ALA A 29 1.44 -18.41 -13.26
N THR A 30 1.02 -19.65 -13.48
CA THR A 30 1.69 -20.57 -14.41
C THR A 30 1.59 -19.98 -15.82
N GLY A 31 2.69 -19.46 -16.36
CA GLY A 31 2.70 -18.83 -17.70
C GLY A 31 2.64 -17.30 -17.71
N ARG A 32 2.76 -16.61 -16.56
CA ARG A 32 3.41 -15.28 -16.58
C ARG A 32 4.87 -15.52 -16.93
N GLU A 33 5.15 -15.66 -18.24
CA GLU A 33 6.51 -15.56 -18.70
C GLU A 33 7.09 -14.26 -18.15
N THR A 34 8.34 -14.31 -17.71
CA THR A 34 9.11 -13.17 -17.23
C THR A 34 9.47 -12.26 -18.40
N ASN A 35 8.51 -11.92 -19.23
CA ASN A 35 8.55 -10.63 -19.88
C ASN A 35 8.12 -9.66 -18.79
N PHE A 36 9.05 -9.35 -17.86
CA PHE A 36 9.11 -7.99 -17.37
C PHE A 36 8.92 -7.17 -18.62
N LYS A 37 7.81 -6.45 -18.74
CA LYS A 37 7.83 -5.30 -19.62
C LYS A 37 9.05 -4.54 -19.11
N ALA A 38 10.13 -4.55 -19.89
CA ALA A 38 11.27 -3.72 -19.58
C ALA A 38 10.68 -2.34 -19.34
N ALA A 39 11.07 -1.71 -18.23
CA ALA A 39 10.61 -0.38 -17.92
C ALA A 39 10.65 0.43 -19.23
N GLU A 40 9.51 1.05 -19.57
CA GLU A 40 9.38 1.72 -20.84
C GLU A 40 10.54 2.71 -21.00
N SER A 41 11.22 2.66 -22.14
CA SER A 41 12.42 3.44 -22.34
C SER A 41 12.08 4.93 -22.43
N GLY A 42 12.76 5.73 -21.60
CA GLY A 42 12.55 7.18 -21.54
C GLY A 42 11.89 7.63 -20.25
N ALA A 43 11.51 8.91 -20.20
CA ALA A 43 10.90 9.51 -19.02
C ALA A 43 9.39 9.26 -18.98
N CYS A 44 8.86 8.94 -17.80
CA CYS A 44 7.42 8.85 -17.56
C CYS A 44 6.76 10.22 -17.73
N ARG A 45 5.62 10.26 -18.43
CA ARG A 45 4.84 11.48 -18.70
C ARG A 45 3.34 11.17 -18.70
N ALA A 46 2.51 12.19 -18.53
CA ALA A 46 1.05 12.01 -18.51
C ALA A 46 0.45 11.56 -19.85
N ASP A 47 1.18 11.68 -20.97
CA ASP A 47 0.74 11.25 -22.30
C ASP A 47 1.02 9.77 -22.58
N ASN A 48 2.06 9.18 -21.97
CA ASN A 48 2.43 7.77 -22.10
C ASN A 48 2.10 6.91 -20.85
N CYS A 49 1.70 7.51 -19.74
CA CYS A 49 1.28 6.84 -18.51
C CYS A 49 -0.04 7.43 -18.00
N LYS A 50 -1.13 6.65 -18.06
CA LYS A 50 -2.50 7.13 -17.82
C LYS A 50 -3.24 6.27 -16.80
N LEU A 51 -3.99 6.95 -15.94
CA LEU A 51 -4.95 6.34 -15.03
C LEU A 51 -6.02 5.52 -15.80
N PRO A 52 -6.54 4.43 -15.23
CA PRO A 52 -6.25 3.92 -13.89
C PRO A 52 -5.00 3.02 -13.81
N ASP A 53 -4.45 2.60 -14.94
CA ASP A 53 -3.47 1.52 -15.00
C ASP A 53 -2.02 1.99 -14.74
N CYS A 54 -1.72 3.27 -14.99
CA CYS A 54 -0.38 3.82 -14.84
C CYS A 54 -0.43 5.23 -14.21
N PHE A 55 0.48 5.51 -13.29
CA PHE A 55 0.70 6.85 -12.76
C PHE A 55 2.21 7.09 -12.55
N CYS A 56 2.73 8.22 -13.04
CA CYS A 56 4.15 8.58 -12.88
C CYS A 56 4.44 9.05 -11.45
N ALA A 57 5.67 8.83 -10.98
CA ALA A 57 6.08 9.44 -9.71
C ALA A 57 6.06 10.96 -9.84
N GLY A 58 5.43 11.63 -8.88
CA GLY A 58 5.40 13.07 -8.84
C GLY A 58 4.60 13.60 -7.66
N THR A 59 4.74 14.91 -7.44
CA THR A 59 4.00 15.65 -6.40
C THR A 59 2.63 16.14 -6.89
N SER A 60 2.35 16.01 -8.19
CA SER A 60 1.08 16.39 -8.79
C SER A 60 -0.04 15.48 -8.30
N ILE A 61 -1.15 16.08 -7.86
CA ILE A 61 -2.29 15.35 -7.33
C ILE A 61 -2.93 14.50 -8.45
N PRO A 62 -3.14 13.18 -8.24
CA PRO A 62 -3.79 12.31 -9.21
C PRO A 62 -5.16 12.85 -9.66
N GLY A 63 -5.46 12.73 -10.95
CA GLY A 63 -6.72 13.19 -11.53
C GLY A 63 -6.86 14.71 -11.68
N GLY A 64 -5.82 15.49 -11.37
CA GLY A 64 -5.82 16.95 -11.56
C GLY A 64 -6.71 17.72 -10.58
N LEU A 65 -6.99 17.13 -9.41
CA LEU A 65 -7.75 17.78 -8.35
C LEU A 65 -6.97 18.95 -7.74
N THR A 66 -7.68 19.96 -7.23
CA THR A 66 -7.04 20.96 -6.38
C THR A 66 -6.78 20.39 -4.99
N ARG A 67 -5.88 21.02 -4.23
CA ARG A 67 -5.59 20.62 -2.84
C ARG A 67 -6.85 20.60 -1.97
N GLU A 68 -7.73 21.57 -2.14
CA GLU A 68 -8.98 21.71 -1.38
C GLU A 68 -10.00 20.62 -1.72
N GLN A 69 -9.92 20.05 -2.92
CA GLN A 69 -10.76 18.94 -3.37
C GLN A 69 -10.18 17.57 -2.98
N THR A 70 -8.93 17.52 -2.52
CA THR A 70 -8.19 16.27 -2.32
C THR A 70 -8.32 15.79 -0.88
N PRO A 71 -8.90 14.60 -0.64
CA PRO A 71 -8.92 14.00 0.69
C PRO A 71 -7.49 13.70 1.16
N GLN A 72 -7.18 14.06 2.42
CA GLN A 72 -5.94 13.62 3.05
C GLN A 72 -6.11 12.19 3.55
N PHE A 73 -5.45 11.24 2.89
CA PHE A 73 -5.34 9.88 3.40
C PHE A 73 -4.24 9.79 4.46
N ILE A 74 -4.50 9.04 5.52
CA ILE A 74 -3.52 8.70 6.56
C ILE A 74 -3.55 7.18 6.70
N MET A 75 -2.43 6.52 6.42
CA MET A 75 -2.27 5.08 6.56
C MET A 75 -1.54 4.79 7.87
N LEU A 76 -2.21 4.08 8.78
CA LEU A 76 -1.58 3.54 9.97
C LEU A 76 -1.22 2.09 9.68
N THR A 77 0.08 1.81 9.67
CA THR A 77 0.60 0.49 9.31
C THR A 77 1.36 -0.15 10.45
N PHE A 78 1.19 -1.46 10.62
CA PHE A 78 1.91 -2.26 11.60
C PHE A 78 2.62 -3.40 10.87
N ASP A 79 3.92 -3.51 11.06
CA ASP A 79 4.74 -4.57 10.48
C ASP A 79 4.97 -5.68 11.53
N ASP A 80 5.47 -6.83 11.06
CA ASP A 80 5.82 -8.03 11.83
C ASP A 80 4.64 -8.88 12.31
N TYR A 81 4.86 -9.63 13.38
CA TYR A 81 3.92 -10.62 13.89
C TYR A 81 2.87 -9.99 14.80
N LEU A 82 1.62 -10.43 14.66
CA LEU A 82 0.55 -10.02 15.56
C LEU A 82 0.56 -10.85 16.84
N SER A 83 0.53 -10.17 17.98
CA SER A 83 0.51 -10.81 19.30
C SER A 83 -0.49 -10.12 20.23
N GLU A 84 -0.89 -10.84 21.28
CA GLU A 84 -1.83 -10.32 22.28
C GLU A 84 -1.30 -9.03 22.95
N THR A 85 0.02 -8.93 23.15
CA THR A 85 0.67 -7.75 23.75
C THR A 85 0.41 -6.48 22.94
N ILE A 86 0.67 -6.51 21.62
CA ILE A 86 0.43 -5.33 20.77
C ILE A 86 -1.08 -5.10 20.58
N TRP A 87 -1.87 -6.18 20.57
CA TRP A 87 -3.31 -6.07 20.40
C TRP A 87 -3.98 -5.32 21.54
N THR A 88 -3.80 -5.82 22.76
CA THR A 88 -4.41 -5.25 23.97
C THR A 88 -3.77 -3.93 24.36
N GLY A 89 -2.49 -3.72 24.02
CA GLY A 89 -1.77 -2.50 24.31
C GLY A 89 -2.06 -1.33 23.37
N LEU A 90 -2.58 -1.57 22.16
CA LEU A 90 -2.77 -0.50 21.17
C LEU A 90 -3.86 -0.78 20.13
N ILE A 91 -3.83 -1.93 19.46
CA ILE A 91 -4.68 -2.15 18.27
C ILE A 91 -6.18 -2.14 18.61
N ASP A 92 -6.56 -2.75 19.72
CA ASP A 92 -7.97 -2.79 20.17
C ASP A 92 -8.52 -1.38 20.42
N ASP A 93 -7.68 -0.48 20.96
CA ASP A 93 -8.07 0.91 21.17
C ASP A 93 -8.26 1.67 19.85
N LEU A 94 -7.38 1.42 18.87
CA LEU A 94 -7.42 2.06 17.55
C LEU A 94 -8.59 1.59 16.67
N ILE A 95 -9.00 0.33 16.79
CA ILE A 95 -10.05 -0.25 15.96
C ILE A 95 -11.42 -0.19 16.68
N HIS A 96 -11.49 -0.63 17.93
CA HIS A 96 -12.77 -0.89 18.60
C HIS A 96 -13.17 0.19 19.62
N LYS A 97 -12.21 0.74 20.37
CA LYS A 97 -12.54 1.71 21.45
C LYS A 97 -12.57 3.16 21.00
N THR A 98 -11.90 3.50 19.89
CA THR A 98 -11.82 4.88 19.41
C THR A 98 -13.17 5.44 18.93
N THR A 99 -13.37 6.73 19.17
CA THR A 99 -14.50 7.51 18.64
C THR A 99 -14.15 8.24 17.33
N ALA A 100 -12.91 8.15 16.86
CA ALA A 100 -12.47 8.77 15.61
C ALA A 100 -13.27 8.23 14.42
N ARG A 101 -13.74 9.11 13.53
CA ARG A 101 -14.47 8.75 12.31
C ARG A 101 -13.95 9.55 11.12
N ASP A 102 -13.92 8.91 9.95
CA ASP A 102 -13.63 9.61 8.70
C ASP A 102 -14.82 10.47 8.23
N ALA A 103 -14.67 11.15 7.10
CA ALA A 103 -15.72 12.00 6.54
C ALA A 103 -17.00 11.23 6.14
N THR A 104 -16.94 9.90 6.05
CA THR A 104 -18.09 9.02 5.77
C THR A 104 -18.72 8.43 7.03
N GLY A 105 -18.14 8.68 8.21
CA GLY A 105 -18.60 8.13 9.48
C GLY A 105 -18.07 6.72 9.78
N CYS A 106 -17.07 6.23 9.04
CA CYS A 106 -16.44 4.94 9.32
C CYS A 106 -15.35 5.06 10.38
N GLY A 107 -15.16 4.01 11.19
CA GLY A 107 -14.00 3.91 12.09
C GLY A 107 -12.69 3.72 11.33
N PRO A 108 -11.53 3.95 11.98
CA PRO A 108 -10.23 3.73 11.34
C PRO A 108 -10.06 2.28 10.88
N ARG A 109 -9.38 2.12 9.74
CA ARG A 109 -8.94 0.83 9.21
C ARG A 109 -7.42 0.88 9.14
N LEU A 110 -6.78 -0.16 9.62
CA LEU A 110 -5.32 -0.26 9.66
C LEU A 110 -4.85 -1.14 8.51
N THR A 111 -3.55 -1.09 8.19
CA THR A 111 -2.90 -2.06 7.30
C THR A 111 -1.86 -2.82 8.10
N PHE A 112 -1.95 -4.14 8.13
CA PHE A 112 -0.96 -5.01 8.78
C PHE A 112 -0.09 -5.67 7.72
N TYR A 113 1.21 -5.40 7.72
CA TYR A 113 2.17 -6.19 6.96
C TYR A 113 2.58 -7.37 7.83
N LEU A 114 1.89 -8.50 7.63
CA LEU A 114 1.93 -9.64 8.53
C LEU A 114 3.12 -10.56 8.25
N GLN A 115 3.98 -10.77 9.24
CA GLN A 115 4.94 -11.88 9.27
C GLN A 115 4.20 -13.16 9.68
N ASN A 116 4.43 -14.29 9.01
CA ASN A 116 3.71 -15.51 9.39
C ASN A 116 4.20 -16.13 10.69
N ASP A 117 5.52 -16.17 10.89
CA ASP A 117 6.12 -16.76 12.08
C ASP A 117 5.72 -15.96 13.32
N LEU A 118 5.41 -16.66 14.40
CA LEU A 118 4.95 -16.12 15.69
C LEU A 118 3.60 -15.37 15.70
N THR A 119 2.94 -15.19 14.55
CA THR A 119 1.64 -14.52 14.50
C THR A 119 0.53 -15.35 15.13
N ASP A 120 -0.26 -14.70 15.98
CA ASP A 120 -1.58 -15.19 16.37
C ASP A 120 -2.62 -14.84 15.29
N TYR A 121 -3.02 -15.85 14.52
CA TYR A 121 -3.95 -15.70 13.40
C TYR A 121 -5.38 -15.39 13.82
N TYR A 122 -5.76 -15.65 15.08
CA TYR A 122 -7.04 -15.19 15.58
C TYR A 122 -7.10 -13.66 15.55
N LEU A 123 -6.01 -12.98 15.89
CA LEU A 123 -5.93 -11.52 15.86
C LEU A 123 -5.94 -10.98 14.42
N ALA A 124 -5.27 -11.65 13.49
CA ALA A 124 -5.32 -11.29 12.07
C ALA A 124 -6.75 -11.39 11.50
N ASP A 125 -7.48 -12.46 11.85
CA ASP A 125 -8.88 -12.66 11.42
C ASP A 125 -9.80 -11.58 12.02
N ASN A 126 -9.62 -11.21 13.29
CA ASN A 126 -10.37 -10.10 13.92
C ASN A 126 -10.05 -8.75 13.29
N ALA A 127 -8.79 -8.45 13.00
CA ALA A 127 -8.40 -7.23 12.30
C ALA A 127 -9.08 -7.13 10.92
N TYR A 128 -9.06 -8.21 10.16
CA TYR A 128 -9.72 -8.28 8.86
C TYR A 128 -11.25 -8.15 8.97
N ALA A 129 -11.88 -8.84 9.93
CA ALA A 129 -13.31 -8.73 10.19
C ALA A 129 -13.73 -7.31 10.60
N ALA A 130 -12.84 -6.54 11.23
CA ALA A 130 -13.04 -5.13 11.54
C ALA A 130 -12.80 -4.19 10.34
N GLY A 131 -12.46 -4.73 9.17
CA GLY A 131 -12.24 -4.00 7.93
C GLY A 131 -10.81 -3.49 7.73
N SER A 132 -9.85 -3.94 8.54
CA SER A 132 -8.43 -3.66 8.30
C SER A 132 -7.89 -4.51 7.16
N GLU A 133 -6.85 -4.02 6.49
CA GLU A 133 -6.13 -4.74 5.46
C GLU A 133 -5.07 -5.65 6.07
N ILE A 134 -5.00 -6.89 5.57
CA ILE A 134 -3.88 -7.80 5.84
C ILE A 134 -3.04 -7.89 4.56
N ALA A 135 -1.84 -7.34 4.62
CA ALA A 135 -0.80 -7.40 3.62
C ALA A 135 0.33 -8.32 4.10
N ILE A 136 1.29 -8.61 3.24
CA ILE A 136 2.31 -9.65 3.47
C ILE A 136 3.67 -9.06 3.85
N HIS A 137 4.28 -9.60 4.90
CA HIS A 137 5.63 -9.29 5.36
C HIS A 137 6.53 -10.52 5.45
N THR A 138 6.39 -11.42 4.47
CA THR A 138 7.10 -12.70 4.36
C THR A 138 6.76 -13.70 5.48
N ILE A 139 7.37 -14.89 5.39
CA ILE A 139 7.13 -15.98 6.35
C ILE A 139 7.90 -15.73 7.65
N ASP A 140 9.20 -15.52 7.54
CA ASP A 140 10.16 -15.56 8.64
C ASP A 140 11.03 -14.29 8.73
N HIS A 141 10.60 -13.20 8.08
CA HIS A 141 11.26 -11.90 8.08
C HIS A 141 12.75 -12.01 7.72
N ARG A 142 13.05 -12.73 6.63
CA ARG A 142 14.41 -12.92 6.12
C ARG A 142 14.84 -11.81 5.16
N ASN A 143 16.15 -11.57 5.11
CA ASN A 143 16.71 -10.50 4.28
C ASN A 143 16.40 -10.76 2.79
N PRO A 144 15.66 -9.84 2.11
CA PRO A 144 15.19 -10.01 0.74
C PRO A 144 16.33 -10.10 -0.29
N SER A 145 17.50 -9.54 -0.01
CA SER A 145 18.65 -9.56 -0.94
C SER A 145 19.21 -10.96 -1.19
N ALA A 146 18.84 -11.95 -0.38
CA ALA A 146 19.24 -13.34 -0.57
C ALA A 146 18.36 -14.10 -1.57
N PHE A 147 17.25 -13.53 -2.02
CA PHE A 147 16.26 -14.21 -2.85
C PHE A 147 16.43 -13.83 -4.33
N SER A 148 16.38 -14.83 -5.21
CA SER A 148 16.01 -14.60 -6.61
C SER A 148 14.54 -14.18 -6.71
N ALA A 149 14.13 -13.62 -7.85
CA ALA A 149 12.74 -13.24 -8.08
C ALA A 149 11.75 -14.40 -7.91
N ASP A 150 12.13 -15.64 -8.28
CA ASP A 150 11.27 -16.81 -8.11
C ASP A 150 11.17 -17.26 -6.65
N GLU A 151 12.27 -17.17 -5.90
CA GLU A 151 12.25 -17.48 -4.47
C GLU A 151 11.46 -16.42 -3.71
N TRP A 152 11.60 -15.14 -4.06
CA TRP A 152 10.80 -14.07 -3.47
C TRP A 152 9.30 -14.27 -3.75
N ALA A 153 8.92 -14.52 -5.01
CA ALA A 153 7.53 -14.77 -5.37
C ALA A 153 6.94 -15.97 -4.60
N LYS A 154 7.72 -17.05 -4.44
CA LYS A 154 7.31 -18.23 -3.65
C LYS A 154 7.18 -17.90 -2.16
N THR A 155 8.09 -17.11 -1.60
CA THR A 155 8.02 -16.67 -0.19
C THR A 155 6.77 -15.83 0.06
N MET A 156 6.53 -14.82 -0.78
CA MET A 156 5.41 -13.90 -0.63
C MET A 156 4.07 -14.61 -0.87
N TYR A 157 3.93 -15.39 -1.96
CA TYR A 157 2.70 -16.12 -2.21
C TYR A 157 2.50 -17.30 -1.24
N GLY A 158 3.58 -17.94 -0.79
CA GLY A 158 3.52 -18.93 0.28
C GLY A 158 2.97 -18.35 1.58
N SER A 159 3.35 -17.12 1.90
CA SER A 159 2.80 -16.37 3.03
C SER A 159 1.29 -16.12 2.89
N VAL A 160 0.83 -15.72 1.70
CA VAL A 160 -0.61 -15.59 1.38
C VAL A 160 -1.34 -16.92 1.61
N LYS A 161 -0.80 -18.02 1.08
CA LYS A 161 -1.39 -19.37 1.26
C LYS A 161 -1.46 -19.76 2.73
N TYR A 162 -0.40 -19.51 3.49
CA TYR A 162 -0.36 -19.82 4.90
C TYR A 162 -1.41 -19.03 5.67
N THR A 163 -1.48 -17.71 5.47
CA THR A 163 -2.46 -16.84 6.13
C THR A 163 -3.90 -17.23 5.77
N ALA A 164 -4.19 -17.49 4.49
CA ALA A 164 -5.53 -17.93 4.07
C ALA A 164 -5.92 -19.30 4.65
N ALA A 165 -4.97 -20.20 4.84
CA ALA A 165 -5.23 -21.50 5.46
C ALA A 165 -5.46 -21.39 6.99
N ALA A 166 -4.88 -20.38 7.63
CA ALA A 166 -4.95 -20.16 9.08
C ALA A 166 -6.09 -19.21 9.50
N THR A 167 -6.79 -18.58 8.55
CA THR A 167 -7.82 -17.55 8.80
C THR A 167 -9.03 -17.71 7.86
N SER A 168 -10.03 -16.85 8.00
CA SER A 168 -11.13 -16.73 7.03
C SER A 168 -10.83 -15.78 5.87
N ILE A 169 -9.61 -15.22 5.82
CA ILE A 169 -9.22 -14.18 4.88
C ILE A 169 -9.00 -14.78 3.48
N PRO A 170 -9.72 -14.31 2.44
CA PRO A 170 -9.50 -14.79 1.08
C PRO A 170 -8.11 -14.42 0.56
N GLU A 171 -7.46 -15.31 -0.19
CA GLU A 171 -6.16 -15.03 -0.84
C GLU A 171 -6.17 -13.73 -1.65
N GLY A 172 -7.25 -13.50 -2.40
CA GLY A 172 -7.43 -12.32 -3.24
C GLY A 172 -7.61 -11.01 -2.46
N ALA A 173 -7.73 -11.03 -1.14
CA ALA A 173 -7.75 -9.85 -0.30
C ALA A 173 -6.34 -9.40 0.12
N MET A 174 -5.34 -10.29 0.08
CA MET A 174 -3.97 -10.03 0.51
C MET A 174 -3.09 -9.57 -0.66
N VAL A 175 -3.36 -8.35 -1.15
CA VAL A 175 -2.79 -7.83 -2.41
C VAL A 175 -1.52 -6.99 -2.24
N GLY A 176 -1.20 -6.61 -1.02
CA GLY A 176 -0.05 -5.77 -0.68
C GLY A 176 1.15 -6.54 -0.14
N GLY A 177 2.35 -6.02 -0.39
CA GLY A 177 3.59 -6.49 0.19
C GLY A 177 4.43 -5.37 0.81
N ARG A 178 5.24 -5.73 1.80
CA ARG A 178 6.37 -4.92 2.27
C ARG A 178 7.51 -5.86 2.63
N ALA A 179 8.72 -5.53 2.21
CA ALA A 179 9.93 -6.30 2.46
C ALA A 179 10.51 -6.02 3.85
N PRO A 180 11.01 -7.06 4.54
CA PRO A 180 11.78 -6.92 5.77
C PRO A 180 12.89 -5.85 5.69
N TRP A 181 13.01 -5.05 6.75
CA TRP A 181 13.95 -3.92 6.86
C TRP A 181 13.84 -2.86 5.75
N LEU A 182 12.75 -2.85 4.97
CA LEU A 182 12.57 -1.97 3.81
C LEU A 182 13.67 -2.13 2.75
N ILE A 183 14.29 -3.31 2.68
CA ILE A 183 15.31 -3.62 1.69
C ILE A 183 14.61 -4.04 0.40
N TYR A 184 14.72 -3.23 -0.65
CA TYR A 184 14.18 -3.57 -1.96
C TYR A 184 15.32 -3.85 -2.95
N SER A 185 15.01 -4.61 -4.00
CA SER A 185 15.91 -4.92 -5.11
C SER A 185 15.09 -5.24 -6.37
N ASP A 186 15.74 -5.23 -7.53
CA ASP A 186 15.09 -5.62 -8.79
C ASP A 186 14.50 -7.03 -8.70
N ASN A 187 15.20 -7.98 -8.06
CA ASN A 187 14.70 -9.34 -7.85
C ASN A 187 13.45 -9.38 -6.97
N MET A 188 13.40 -8.54 -5.93
CA MET A 188 12.28 -8.48 -5.01
C MET A 188 11.02 -7.92 -5.71
N LEU A 189 11.13 -6.76 -6.35
CA LEU A 189 10.03 -6.15 -7.11
C LEU A 189 9.60 -7.05 -8.28
N ALA A 190 10.57 -7.75 -8.88
CA ALA A 190 10.30 -8.77 -9.87
C ALA A 190 9.46 -9.92 -9.32
N GLY A 191 9.80 -10.40 -8.13
CA GLY A 191 9.05 -11.46 -7.47
C GLY A 191 7.63 -11.04 -7.08
N ASP A 192 7.43 -9.80 -6.64
CA ASP A 192 6.09 -9.26 -6.35
C ASP A 192 5.21 -9.27 -7.60
N TYR A 193 5.74 -8.78 -8.72
CA TYR A 193 5.05 -8.81 -9.99
C TYR A 193 4.72 -10.25 -10.43
N LYS A 194 5.65 -11.19 -10.27
CA LYS A 194 5.40 -12.62 -10.56
C LYS A 194 4.34 -13.23 -9.65
N GLY A 195 4.32 -12.83 -8.37
CA GLY A 195 3.36 -13.27 -7.36
C GLY A 195 1.98 -12.64 -7.50
N GLY A 196 1.82 -11.64 -8.38
CA GLY A 196 0.53 -10.97 -8.60
C GLY A 196 0.15 -9.96 -7.52
N PHE A 197 1.12 -9.44 -6.78
CA PHE A 197 0.88 -8.36 -5.83
C PHE A 197 0.49 -7.07 -6.56
N LEU A 198 -0.47 -6.35 -5.99
CA LEU A 198 -0.98 -5.09 -6.51
C LEU A 198 -0.01 -3.94 -6.24
N TYR A 199 0.58 -3.93 -5.05
CA TYR A 199 1.47 -2.85 -4.62
C TYR A 199 2.55 -3.38 -3.68
N ASP A 200 3.70 -2.69 -3.72
CA ASP A 200 4.77 -2.77 -2.73
C ASP A 200 4.81 -1.46 -1.92
N SER A 201 5.19 -1.56 -0.65
CA SER A 201 5.43 -0.40 0.23
C SER A 201 6.80 -0.45 0.91
N SER A 202 7.83 -0.89 0.20
CA SER A 202 9.20 -1.02 0.71
C SER A 202 10.11 0.12 0.28
N ILE A 203 9.80 0.76 -0.85
CA ILE A 203 10.64 1.83 -1.40
C ILE A 203 10.44 3.10 -0.57
N VAL A 204 11.48 3.49 0.16
CA VAL A 204 11.49 4.72 0.97
C VAL A 204 11.83 5.91 0.10
N GLU A 205 10.93 6.90 0.07
CA GLU A 205 11.25 8.21 -0.52
C GLU A 205 12.35 8.88 0.30
N ARG A 206 13.49 9.11 -0.35
CA ARG A 206 14.62 9.81 0.21
C ARG A 206 14.67 11.21 -0.37
N HIS A 207 14.22 12.21 0.38
CA HIS A 207 14.38 13.62 0.00
C HIS A 207 15.88 14.06 0.02
N ASP A 208 16.80 13.21 0.47
CA ASP A 208 18.22 13.52 0.67
C ASP A 208 19.15 13.10 -0.49
N SER A 209 18.64 12.64 -1.64
CA SER A 209 19.48 12.27 -2.80
C SER A 209 20.40 13.40 -3.31
N LEU A 210 20.25 14.64 -2.81
CA LEU A 210 21.08 15.81 -3.12
C LEU A 210 21.90 16.37 -1.94
N ARG A 211 21.98 15.71 -0.76
CA ARG A 211 22.82 16.18 0.35
C ARG A 211 23.64 15.05 1.00
N PRO A 212 24.88 15.33 1.44
CA PRO A 212 25.64 14.37 2.22
C PRO A 212 24.94 14.07 3.55
N HIS A 213 24.99 12.79 3.93
CA HIS A 213 24.34 12.15 5.08
C HIS A 213 24.14 13.02 6.34
N ASN A 214 22.99 12.78 7.00
CA ASN A 214 22.65 13.17 8.39
C ASN A 214 22.06 14.57 8.62
N SER A 215 21.09 15.00 7.80
CA SER A 215 20.16 16.07 8.22
C SER A 215 18.74 15.55 8.33
N TYR A 216 18.19 15.58 9.54
CA TYR A 216 16.77 15.35 9.82
C TYR A 216 15.94 16.26 8.90
N VAL A 217 15.12 15.65 8.03
CA VAL A 217 14.17 16.38 7.20
C VAL A 217 12.90 16.59 8.01
N ASP A 218 12.64 17.84 8.38
CA ASP A 218 11.38 18.20 9.03
C ASP A 218 10.22 18.03 8.04
N MET A 219 9.52 16.89 8.18
CA MET A 219 8.38 16.52 7.34
C MET A 219 7.23 17.54 7.40
N THR A 220 7.15 18.36 8.45
CA THR A 220 6.10 19.37 8.62
C THR A 220 6.31 20.59 7.71
N THR A 221 7.54 20.82 7.26
CA THR A 221 7.88 21.95 6.37
C THR A 221 7.71 21.63 4.87
N LYS A 222 7.33 20.38 4.55
CA LYS A 222 7.36 19.81 3.19
C LYS A 222 6.01 19.26 2.71
N VAL A 223 4.91 19.69 3.33
CA VAL A 223 3.56 19.29 2.93
C VAL A 223 3.32 19.58 1.44
N GLY A 224 2.93 18.55 0.67
CA GLY A 224 2.72 18.63 -0.77
C GLY A 224 4.00 18.48 -1.63
N GLN A 225 5.14 18.16 -1.03
CA GLN A 225 6.40 17.89 -1.74
C GLN A 225 6.78 16.41 -1.79
N TRP A 226 5.99 15.55 -1.15
CA TRP A 226 6.14 14.10 -1.19
C TRP A 226 5.50 13.51 -2.44
N LEU A 227 6.02 12.39 -2.90
CA LEU A 227 5.51 11.70 -4.07
C LEU A 227 4.18 11.01 -3.77
N TRP A 228 3.24 11.12 -4.71
CA TRP A 228 2.06 10.26 -4.73
C TRP A 228 2.47 8.82 -5.13
N PRO A 229 1.69 7.80 -4.72
CA PRO A 229 1.89 6.43 -5.19
C PRO A 229 1.93 6.38 -6.72
N TYR A 230 2.85 5.58 -7.27
CA TYR A 230 3.13 5.52 -8.70
C TYR A 230 3.39 4.09 -9.13
N THR A 231 3.28 3.83 -10.42
CA THR A 231 3.50 2.50 -10.99
C THR A 231 4.92 2.34 -11.52
N LEU A 232 5.38 1.09 -11.62
CA LEU A 232 6.74 0.76 -12.04
C LEU A 232 6.88 0.53 -13.56
N ASP A 233 5.90 0.94 -14.37
CA ASP A 233 5.95 0.85 -15.83
C ASP A 233 7.18 1.54 -16.43
N PHE A 234 7.66 2.59 -15.77
CA PHE A 234 8.88 3.34 -16.12
C PHE A 234 10.00 3.16 -15.08
N GLY A 235 9.94 2.08 -14.31
CA GLY A 235 10.88 1.78 -13.22
C GLY A 235 10.72 2.68 -12.01
N ILE A 236 11.72 2.64 -11.11
CA ILE A 236 11.76 3.48 -9.91
C ILE A 236 12.13 4.91 -10.33
N GLN A 237 11.17 5.82 -10.18
CA GLN A 237 11.30 7.21 -10.62
C GLN A 237 11.66 8.17 -9.46
N GLN A 238 11.70 7.69 -8.21
CA GLN A 238 12.08 8.50 -7.04
C GLN A 238 13.58 8.85 -7.02
N ILE A 239 14.38 8.11 -7.78
CA ILE A 239 15.81 8.35 -7.95
C ILE A 239 16.00 9.15 -9.25
N VAL A 240 15.71 10.45 -9.20
CA VAL A 240 16.20 11.36 -10.24
C VAL A 240 17.60 11.82 -9.84
N SER A 241 18.54 11.51 -10.76
CA SER A 241 20.00 11.69 -10.76
C SER A 241 20.55 12.93 -10.06
#